data_AF-W0GZJ1-F1
#
_entry.id   AF-W0GZJ1-F1
#
_cell.length_a   1.000
_cell.length_b   1.000
_cell.length_c   1.000
_cell.angle_alpha   90.00
_cell.angle_beta   90.00
_cell.angle_gamma   90.00
#
_symmetry.space_group_name_H-M   'P 1'
#
loop_
_entity.id
_entity.type
_entity.pdbx_description
1 polymer ?
#
loop_
_entity_poly.entity_id
_entity_poly.type
_entity_poly.pdbx_seq_one_letter_code
_entity_poly.pdbx_strand_id
1 'polypeptide(L)'
;MFVEFLWVLLLGSLLGLELIGKVPPTLHTPLMSGANAISGITVLAALTAIIKAGNNTVVLLLGSVSLGFALFNVIGGFLVTDRMLAMFSRKPARKENR
;
A
#
# COMPACT_ATOMS: atom_id res chain seq x y z
N MET A 1 7.57 -13.43 21.96
CA MET A 1 7.47 -13.22 20.49
C MET A 1 6.12 -13.61 19.88
N PHE A 2 5.69 -14.88 19.91
CA PHE A 2 4.40 -15.27 19.27
C PHE A 2 3.17 -14.56 19.88
N VAL A 3 3.10 -14.50 21.22
CA VAL A 3 2.01 -13.80 21.92
C VAL A 3 2.01 -12.29 21.61
N GLU A 4 3.19 -11.66 21.48
CA GLU A 4 3.29 -10.25 21.07
C GLU A 4 2.73 -10.02 19.65
N PHE A 5 3.03 -10.92 18.70
CA PHE A 5 2.47 -10.81 17.34
C PHE A 5 0.96 -11.00 17.30
N LEU A 6 0.41 -11.86 18.16
CA LEU A 6 -1.05 -11.98 18.31
C LEU A 6 -1.68 -10.69 18.83
N TRP A 7 -1.04 -10.03 19.80
CA TRP A 7 -1.50 -8.71 20.27
C TRP A 7 -1.46 -7.66 19.15
N VAL A 8 -0.39 -7.62 18.36
CA VAL A 8 -0.28 -6.69 17.21
C VAL A 8 -1.37 -6.99 16.17
N LEU A 9 -1.62 -8.26 15.85
CA LEU A 9 -2.66 -8.67 14.91
C LEU A 9 -4.06 -8.25 15.40
N LEU A 10 -4.38 -8.57 16.67
CA LEU A 10 -5.68 -8.26 17.26
C LEU A 10 -5.89 -6.74 17.34
N LEU A 11 -4.99 -6.02 17.99
CA LEU A 11 -5.13 -4.57 18.17
C LEU A 11 -5.05 -3.82 16.84
N GLY A 12 -4.18 -4.25 15.92
CA GLY A 12 -4.07 -3.66 14.58
C GLY A 12 -5.33 -3.85 13.74
N SER A 13 -5.94 -5.05 13.78
CA SER A 13 -7.19 -5.31 13.06
C SER A 13 -8.38 -4.51 13.61
N LEU A 14 -8.51 -4.43 14.94
CA LEU A 14 -9.54 -3.62 15.60
C LEU A 14 -9.37 -2.13 15.27
N LEU A 15 -8.13 -1.64 15.30
CA LEU A 15 -7.82 -0.27 14.90
C LEU A 15 -8.22 -0.02 13.43
N GLY A 16 -7.94 -0.96 12.53
CA GLY A 16 -8.34 -0.87 11.12
C GLY A 16 -9.85 -0.73 10.94
N LEU A 17 -10.65 -1.52 11.68
CA LEU A 17 -12.12 -1.45 11.64
C LEU A 17 -12.63 -0.07 12.10
N GLU A 18 -12.12 0.44 13.22
CA GLU A 18 -12.52 1.73 13.79
C GLU A 18 -12.13 2.91 12.87
N LEU A 19 -10.96 2.84 12.23
CA LEU A 19 -10.50 3.89 11.31
C LEU A 19 -11.34 3.92 10.02
N ILE A 20 -11.56 2.76 9.39
CA ILE A 20 -12.33 2.68 8.13
C ILE A 20 -13.78 3.10 8.36
N GLY A 21 -14.38 2.75 9.51
CA GLY A 21 -15.75 3.15 9.86
C GLY A 21 -15.98 4.65 9.95
N LYS A 22 -14.93 5.46 10.09
CA LYS A 22 -14.99 6.93 10.18
C LYS A 22 -14.68 7.65 8.88
N VAL A 23 -14.39 6.93 7.80
CA VAL A 23 -14.09 7.54 6.49
C VAL A 23 -15.40 7.95 5.80
N PRO A 24 -15.51 9.19 5.29
CA PRO A 24 -16.71 9.63 4.58
C PRO A 24 -16.93 8.84 3.27
N PRO A 25 -18.18 8.64 2.83
CA PRO A 25 -18.47 7.79 1.67
C PRO A 25 -17.78 8.21 0.37
N THR A 26 -17.52 9.51 0.20
CA THR A 26 -16.83 10.08 -0.96
C THR A 26 -15.39 9.59 -1.08
N LEU A 27 -14.78 9.10 0.00
CA LEU A 27 -13.39 8.63 0.01
C LEU A 27 -13.27 7.11 -0.05
N HIS A 28 -14.35 6.33 -0.14
CA HIS A 28 -14.22 4.86 -0.19
C HIS A 28 -13.40 4.35 -1.39
N THR A 29 -13.56 4.95 -2.57
CA THR A 29 -12.79 4.56 -3.77
C THR A 29 -11.31 4.95 -3.65
N PRO A 30 -10.94 6.19 -3.26
CA PRO A 30 -9.56 6.52 -2.90
C PRO A 30 -8.98 5.62 -1.79
N LEU A 31 -9.77 5.31 -0.76
CA LEU A 31 -9.37 4.46 0.36
C LEU A 31 -9.08 3.03 -0.11
N MET A 32 -9.94 2.47 -0.97
CA MET A 32 -9.73 1.14 -1.57
C MET A 32 -8.43 1.10 -2.37
N SER A 33 -8.16 2.13 -3.18
CA SER A 33 -6.90 2.26 -3.92
C SER A 33 -5.70 2.40 -2.98
N GLY A 34 -5.82 3.21 -1.93
CA GLY A 34 -4.77 3.41 -0.92
C GLY A 34 -4.45 2.13 -0.15
N ALA A 35 -5.47 1.37 0.24
CA ALA A 35 -5.28 0.07 0.91
C ALA A 35 -4.55 -0.94 0.01
N ASN A 36 -4.82 -0.93 -1.31
CA ASN A 36 -4.06 -1.70 -2.27
C ASN A 36 -2.58 -1.27 -2.29
N ALA A 37 -2.27 0.03 -2.31
CA ALA A 37 -0.90 0.52 -2.26
C ALA A 37 -0.15 0.10 -0.96
N ILE A 38 -0.85 0.11 0.18
CA ILE A 38 -0.31 -0.31 1.48
C ILE A 38 0.01 -1.82 1.49
N SER A 39 -0.78 -2.64 0.79
CA SER A 39 -0.50 -4.09 0.63
C SER A 39 0.85 -4.37 -0.04
N GLY A 40 1.43 -3.37 -0.70
CA GLY A 40 2.78 -3.39 -1.23
C GLY A 40 3.90 -3.55 -0.20
N ILE A 41 3.59 -3.62 1.11
CA ILE A 41 4.51 -4.06 2.17
C ILE A 41 5.19 -5.41 1.86
N THR A 42 4.61 -6.20 0.97
CA THR A 42 5.20 -7.41 0.38
C THR A 42 6.60 -7.20 -0.23
N VAL A 43 7.01 -5.96 -0.55
CA VAL A 43 8.40 -5.63 -0.91
C VAL A 43 9.38 -6.11 0.16
N LEU A 44 9.05 -5.97 1.45
CA LEU A 44 9.92 -6.44 2.54
C LEU A 44 10.07 -7.96 2.55
N ALA A 45 9.00 -8.69 2.21
CA ALA A 45 9.03 -10.14 2.10
C ALA A 45 9.90 -10.58 0.91
N ALA A 46 9.76 -9.93 -0.25
CA ALA A 46 10.59 -10.19 -1.43
C ALA A 46 12.07 -9.93 -1.17
N LEU A 47 12.40 -8.80 -0.54
CA LEU A 47 13.78 -8.47 -0.15
C LEU A 47 14.35 -9.50 0.82
N THR A 48 13.57 -9.89 1.84
CA THR A 48 14.00 -10.92 2.81
C THR A 48 14.24 -12.26 2.13
N ALA A 49 13.40 -12.65 1.15
CA ALA A 49 13.57 -13.88 0.39
C ALA A 49 14.87 -13.87 -0.44
N ILE A 50 15.16 -12.75 -1.12
CA ILE A 50 16.41 -12.59 -1.89
C ILE A 50 17.62 -12.67 -0.96
N ILE A 51 17.61 -11.94 0.17
CA ILE A 51 18.72 -11.93 1.14
C ILE A 51 18.99 -13.34 1.68
N LYS A 52 17.93 -14.13 1.93
CA LYS A 52 18.05 -15.49 2.46
C LYS A 52 18.28 -16.56 1.38
N ALA A 53 18.29 -16.20 0.10
CA ALA A 53 18.37 -17.17 -0.98
C ALA A 53 19.73 -17.89 -1.06
N GLY A 54 20.82 -17.25 -0.62
CA GLY A 54 22.17 -17.79 -0.73
C GLY A 54 22.51 -18.14 -2.18
N ASN A 55 22.95 -19.38 -2.41
CA ASN A 55 23.27 -19.88 -3.76
C ASN A 55 22.07 -20.51 -4.49
N ASN A 56 20.86 -20.45 -3.93
CA ASN A 56 19.68 -21.03 -4.56
C ASN A 56 19.15 -20.10 -5.68
N THR A 57 19.54 -20.41 -6.92
CA THR A 57 19.19 -19.64 -8.11
C THR A 57 17.67 -19.53 -8.31
N VAL A 58 16.89 -20.55 -7.94
CA VAL A 58 15.42 -20.53 -8.09
C VAL A 58 14.81 -19.49 -7.14
N VAL A 59 15.25 -19.45 -5.89
CA VAL A 59 14.77 -18.48 -4.89
C VAL A 59 15.19 -17.06 -5.27
N LEU A 60 16.40 -16.88 -5.79
CA LEU A 60 16.87 -15.58 -6.31
C LEU A 60 16.02 -15.08 -7.48
N LEU A 61 15.66 -15.97 -8.42
CA LEU A 61 14.84 -15.62 -9.58
C LEU A 61 13.42 -15.25 -9.14
N LEU A 62 12.78 -16.10 -8.33
CA LEU A 62 11.43 -15.86 -7.83
C LEU A 62 11.36 -14.62 -6.92
N GLY A 63 12.38 -14.43 -6.08
CA GLY A 63 12.50 -13.24 -5.23
C GLY A 63 12.62 -11.96 -6.07
N SER A 64 13.45 -11.97 -7.11
CA SER A 64 13.60 -10.84 -8.04
C SER A 64 12.29 -10.50 -8.77
N VAL A 65 11.57 -11.51 -9.26
CA VAL A 65 10.27 -11.32 -9.92
C VAL A 65 9.22 -10.82 -8.93
N SER A 66 9.18 -11.40 -7.72
CA SER A 66 8.29 -10.96 -6.64
C SER A 66 8.55 -9.50 -6.25
N LEU A 67 9.82 -9.09 -6.18
CA LEU A 67 10.18 -7.70 -5.92
C LEU A 67 9.66 -6.76 -7.01
N GLY A 68 9.77 -7.15 -8.29
CA GLY A 68 9.20 -6.40 -9.41
C GLY A 68 7.70 -6.18 -9.27
N PHE A 69 6.93 -7.24 -8.97
CA PHE A 69 5.49 -7.13 -8.73
C PHE A 69 5.14 -6.30 -7.50
N ALA A 70 5.90 -6.45 -6.42
CA ALA A 70 5.68 -5.70 -5.20
C ALA A 70 5.93 -4.20 -5.41
N LEU A 71 6.98 -3.83 -6.16
CA LEU A 71 7.24 -2.44 -6.54
C LEU A 71 6.14 -1.90 -7.46
N PHE A 72 5.65 -2.70 -8.42
CA PHE A 72 4.53 -2.28 -9.27
C PHE A 72 3.26 -2.01 -8.46
N ASN A 73 2.97 -2.83 -7.46
CA ASN A 73 1.84 -2.64 -6.54
C ASN A 73 1.97 -1.33 -5.73
N VAL A 74 3.13 -1.10 -5.10
CA VAL A 74 3.40 0.12 -4.32
C VAL A 74 3.29 1.36 -5.21
N ILE A 75 4.08 1.42 -6.28
CA ILE A 75 4.19 2.61 -7.13
C ILE A 75 2.87 2.87 -7.85
N GLY A 76 2.29 1.85 -8.48
CA GLY A 76 1.01 1.96 -9.17
C GLY A 76 -0.13 2.34 -8.23
N GLY A 77 -0.19 1.71 -7.06
CA GLY A 77 -1.19 2.00 -6.04
C GLY A 77 -1.13 3.45 -5.55
N PHE A 78 0.05 3.95 -5.21
CA PHE A 78 0.20 5.34 -4.74
C PHE A 78 -0.06 6.36 -5.85
N LEU A 79 0.38 6.11 -7.10
CA LEU A 79 0.12 7.00 -8.23
C LEU A 79 -1.39 7.13 -8.54
N VAL A 80 -2.12 6.01 -8.50
CA VAL A 80 -3.57 6.02 -8.72
C VAL A 80 -4.28 6.73 -7.56
N THR A 81 -3.88 6.44 -6.32
CA THR A 81 -4.46 7.07 -5.14
C THR A 81 -4.23 8.57 -5.12
N ASP A 82 -3.03 9.04 -5.48
CA ASP A 82 -2.72 10.47 -5.59
C ASP A 82 -3.61 11.17 -6.63
N ARG A 83 -3.76 10.58 -7.82
CA ARG A 83 -4.69 11.10 -8.84
C ARG A 83 -6.13 11.14 -8.36
N MET A 84 -6.56 10.14 -7.58
CA MET A 84 -7.89 10.12 -6.99
C MET A 84 -8.09 11.24 -5.97
N LEU A 85 -7.11 11.46 -5.10
CA LEU A 85 -7.16 12.52 -4.07
C LEU A 85 -7.03 13.92 -4.68
N ALA A 86 -6.28 14.08 -5.77
CA ALA A 86 -6.16 15.34 -6.50
C ALA A 86 -7.51 15.87 -7.03
N MET A 87 -8.49 14.99 -7.26
CA MET A 87 -9.85 15.39 -7.68
C MET A 87 -10.66 16.07 -6.56
N PHE A 88 -10.26 15.92 -5.30
CA PHE A 88 -10.84 16.62 -4.15
C PHE A 88 -10.19 17.99 -3.88
N SER A 89 -9.02 18.24 -4.44
CA SER A 89 -8.39 19.57 -4.38
C SER A 89 -9.12 20.54 -5.30
N ARG A 90 -9.59 21.66 -4.74
CA ARG A 90 -10.16 22.74 -5.55
C ARG A 90 -9.10 23.23 -6.54
N LYS A 91 -9.43 23.21 -7.84
CA LYS A 91 -8.66 23.90 -8.88
C LYS A 91 -8.43 25.35 -8.41
N PRO A 92 -7.20 25.88 -8.41
CA PRO A 92 -7.00 27.30 -8.14
C PRO A 92 -7.85 28.08 -9.12
N ALA A 93 -8.64 29.03 -8.61
CA ALA A 93 -9.54 29.85 -9.41
C ALA A 93 -8.73 30.41 -10.59
N ARG A 94 -9.12 30.02 -11.82
CA ARG A 94 -8.62 30.64 -13.04
C ARG A 94 -8.88 32.14 -12.86
N LYS A 95 -7.83 32.94 -12.67
CA LYS A 95 -7.95 34.40 -12.78
C LYS A 95 -8.44 34.66 -14.19
N GLU A 96 -9.74 34.88 -14.30
CA GLU A 96 -10.39 35.33 -15.51
C GLU A 96 -9.95 36.77 -15.72
N ASN A 97 -8.99 36.94 -16.62
CA ASN A 97 -8.54 38.25 -17.06
C ASN A 97 -9.71 38.87 -17.84
N ARG A 98 -10.46 39.75 -17.16
CA ARG A 98 -11.25 40.79 -17.81
C ARG A 98 -10.33 41.80 -18.48
#